data_AF-U6F7J0-F1
#
_entry.id   AF-U6F7J0-F1
#
_cell.length_a   1.000
_cell.length_b   1.000
_cell.length_c   1.000
_cell.angle_alpha   90.00
_cell.angle_beta   90.00
_cell.angle_gamma   90.00
#
_symmetry.space_group_name_H-M   'P 1'
#
loop_
_entity.id
_entity.type
_entity.pdbx_description
1 polymer ?
#
loop_
_entity_poly.entity_id
_entity_poly.type
_entity_poly.pdbx_seq_one_letter_code
_entity_poly.pdbx_strand_id
1 'polypeptide(L)' 'MQDEDLGKTKLDHVLSYIAIGAMEFLEFTSILFLPLLAVQQTVLYGVNHPDQVLTLLIVLMLIISAYAVKLIKDWRRK' A
#
# COMPACT_ATOMS: atom_id res chain seq x y z
N MET A 1 -27.03 2.02 -11.08
CA MET A 1 -26.40 3.24 -11.62
C MET A 1 -24.93 3.09 -11.33
N GLN A 2 -24.02 2.91 -12.27
CA GLN A 2 -24.03 3.19 -13.70
C GLN A 2 -23.02 2.22 -14.31
N ASP A 3 -23.36 1.66 -15.46
CA ASP A 3 -22.37 1.22 -16.44
C ASP A 3 -21.45 2.42 -16.74
N GLU A 4 -20.33 2.53 -16.03
CA GLU A 4 -19.27 3.47 -16.41
C GLU A 4 -18.58 2.89 -17.64
N ASP A 5 -19.16 3.25 -18.80
CA ASP A 5 -18.60 3.25 -20.15
C ASP A 5 -17.20 2.62 -20.28
N LEU A 6 -17.15 1.28 -20.28
CA LEU A 6 -15.98 0.58 -20.81
C LEU A 6 -15.93 0.87 -22.31
N GLY A 7 -14.88 1.60 -22.71
CA GLY A 7 -14.77 2.28 -23.99
C GLY A 7 -15.14 1.46 -25.22
N LYS A 8 -15.47 2.17 -26.30
CA LYS A 8 -16.03 1.68 -27.57
C LYS A 8 -15.25 0.55 -28.29
N THR A 9 -14.09 0.11 -27.80
CA THR A 9 -13.25 -0.89 -28.46
C THR A 9 -12.65 -1.92 -27.50
N LYS A 10 -12.46 -3.16 -27.97
CA LYS A 10 -11.95 -4.30 -27.15
C LYS A 10 -10.59 -4.03 -26.51
N LEU A 11 -9.80 -3.12 -27.09
CA LEU A 11 -8.48 -2.74 -26.57
C LEU A 11 -8.58 -1.99 -25.25
N ASP A 12 -9.58 -1.12 -25.11
CA ASP A 12 -9.81 -0.32 -23.88
C ASP A 12 -10.27 -1.21 -22.72
N HIS A 13 -11.05 -2.25 -23.04
CA HIS A 13 -11.46 -3.27 -22.08
C HIS A 13 -10.25 -4.04 -21.53
N VAL A 14 -9.33 -4.46 -22.42
CA VAL A 14 -8.09 -5.15 -22.02
C VAL A 14 -7.17 -4.23 -21.22
N LEU A 15 -7.03 -2.96 -21.61
CA LEU A 15 -6.25 -1.99 -20.85
C LEU A 15 -6.81 -1.75 -19.45
N SER A 16 -8.14 -1.67 -19.32
CA SER A 16 -8.82 -1.51 -18.03
C SER A 16 -8.59 -2.73 -17.12
N TYR A 17 -8.71 -3.95 -17.66
CA TYR A 17 -8.38 -5.18 -16.90
C TYR A 17 -6.91 -5.23 -16.46
N ILE A 18 -5.98 -4.80 -17.31
CA ILE A 18 -4.55 -4.72 -16.94
C ILE A 18 -4.33 -3.66 -15.86
N ALA A 19 -4.99 -2.52 -15.94
CA ALA A 19 -4.89 -1.47 -14.92
C ALA A 19 -5.44 -1.93 -13.56
N ILE A 20 -6.55 -2.66 -13.55
CA ILE A 20 -7.12 -3.26 -12.33
C ILE A 20 -6.17 -4.32 -11.77
N GLY A 21 -5.65 -5.23 -12.61
CA GLY A 21 -4.69 -6.24 -12.19
C GLY A 21 -3.37 -5.63 -11.69
N ALA A 22 -2.93 -4.52 -12.28
CA ALA A 22 -1.77 -3.77 -11.82
C ALA A 22 -2.02 -3.08 -10.47
N MET A 23 -3.22 -2.56 -10.22
CA MET A 23 -3.59 -2.04 -8.90
C MET A 23 -3.58 -3.13 -7.83
N GLU A 24 -4.18 -4.29 -8.09
CA GLU A 24 -4.16 -5.42 -7.13
C GLU A 24 -2.74 -5.92 -6.88
N PHE A 25 -1.91 -6.00 -7.93
CA PHE A 25 -0.50 -6.35 -7.79
C PHE A 25 0.28 -5.31 -6.98
N LEU A 26 0.00 -4.02 -7.19
CA LEU A 26 0.61 -2.93 -6.43
C LEU A 26 0.19 -2.99 -4.95
N GLU A 27 -1.09 -3.27 -4.69
CA GLU A 27 -1.63 -3.43 -3.34
C GLU A 27 -0.95 -4.62 -2.62
N PHE A 28 -0.89 -5.78 -3.27
CA PHE A 28 -0.21 -6.97 -2.75
C PHE A 28 1.29 -6.73 -2.49
N THR A 29 1.99 -6.12 -3.45
CA THR A 29 3.41 -5.80 -3.28
C THR A 29 3.63 -4.79 -2.18
N SER A 30 2.76 -3.80 -2.00
CA SER A 30 2.86 -2.85 -0.89
C SER A 30 2.69 -3.51 0.48
N ILE A 31 1.75 -4.46 0.61
CA ILE A 31 1.51 -5.22 1.85
C ILE A 31 2.72 -6.10 2.19
N LEU A 32 3.42 -6.65 1.19
CA LEU A 32 4.63 -7.46 1.40
C LEU A 32 5.90 -6.63 1.59
N PHE A 33 6.07 -5.54 0.82
CA PHE A 33 7.29 -4.73 0.87
C PHE A 33 7.41 -3.95 2.17
N LEU A 34 6.31 -3.42 2.72
CA LEU A 34 6.33 -2.68 3.98
C LEU A 34 6.96 -3.47 5.15
N PRO A 35 6.48 -4.68 5.49
CA PRO A 35 7.06 -5.48 6.57
C PRO A 35 8.46 -5.98 6.22
N LEU A 36 8.73 -6.33 4.94
CA LEU A 36 10.05 -6.78 4.52
C LEU A 36 11.10 -5.66 4.69
N LEU A 37 10.74 -4.42 4.36
CA LEU A 37 11.60 -3.26 4.48
C LEU A 37 11.84 -2.88 5.95
N ALA A 38 10.83 -3.04 6.80
CA ALA A 38 10.97 -2.91 8.25
C ALA A 38 11.95 -3.96 8.83
N VAL A 39 11.80 -5.23 8.44
CA VAL A 39 12.72 -6.31 8.85
C VAL A 39 14.14 -6.02 8.36
N GLN A 40 14.31 -5.64 7.09
CA GLN A 40 15.61 -5.33 6.52
C GLN A 40 16.30 -4.16 7.24
N GLN A 41 15.56 -3.10 7.57
CA GLN A 41 16.06 -1.98 8.39
C GLN A 41 16.51 -2.44 9.77
N THR A 42 15.75 -3.30 10.44
CA THR A 42 16.13 -3.85 11.76
C THR A 42 17.35 -4.77 11.71
N VAL A 43 17.45 -5.63 10.70
CA VAL A 43 18.55 -6.60 10.58
C VAL A 43 19.86 -5.92 10.17
N LEU A 44 19.82 -4.97 9.24
CA LEU A 44 21.04 -4.31 8.75
C LEU A 44 21.55 -3.23 9.70
N TYR A 45 20.66 -2.44 10.30
CA TYR A 45 21.04 -1.24 11.03
C TYR A 45 20.70 -1.29 12.52
N GLY A 46 19.87 -2.24 12.97
CA GLY A 46 19.44 -2.32 14.37
C GLY A 46 20.55 -2.65 15.37
N VAL A 47 21.64 -3.28 14.91
CA VAL A 47 22.80 -3.61 15.76
C VAL A 47 23.84 -2.48 15.78
N ASN A 48 24.02 -1.77 14.67
CA ASN A 48 25.09 -0.77 14.53
C ASN A 48 24.63 0.66 14.89
N HIS A 49 23.36 1.01 14.58
CA HIS A 49 22.79 2.35 14.81
C HIS A 49 21.31 2.25 15.23
N PRO A 50 21.04 1.76 16.45
CA PRO A 50 19.67 1.49 16.92
C PRO A 50 18.78 2.74 16.91
N ASP A 51 19.35 3.90 17.21
CA ASP A 51 18.62 5.18 17.34
C ASP A 51 17.96 5.62 16.01
N GLN A 52 18.63 5.34 14.89
CA GLN A 52 18.14 5.70 13.56
C GLN A 52 17.02 4.76 13.10
N VAL A 53 17.16 3.47 13.36
CA VAL A 53 16.18 2.45 12.97
C VAL A 53 14.90 2.56 13.77
N LEU A 54 15.00 2.77 15.08
CA LEU A 54 13.85 3.00 15.94
C LEU A 54 13.05 4.23 15.49
N THR A 55 13.74 5.33 15.18
CA THR A 55 13.09 6.55 14.70
C THR A 55 12.35 6.30 13.39
N LEU A 56 12.97 5.58 12.44
CA LEU A 56 12.36 5.28 11.15
C LEU A 56 11.15 4.33 11.28
N LEU A 57 11.23 3.32 12.15
CA LEU A 57 10.11 2.43 12.49
C LEU A 57 8.94 3.18 13.14
N ILE A 58 9.22 4.10 14.06
CA ILE A 58 8.19 4.90 14.74
C ILE A 58 7.45 5.78 13.72
N VAL A 59 8.19 6.45 12.83
CA VAL A 59 7.59 7.27 11.76
C VAL A 59 6.72 6.40 10.84
N LEU A 60 7.19 5.21 10.48
CA LEU A 60 6.42 4.28 9.64
C LEU A 60 5.13 3.82 10.34
N MET A 61 5.19 3.47 11.63
CA MET A 61 4.01 3.13 12.42
C MET A 61 3.01 4.28 12.52
N LEU A 62 3.49 5.53 12.65
CA LEU A 62 2.62 6.71 12.67
C LEU A 62 1.87 6.86 11.34
N ILE A 63 2.54 6.73 10.20
CA ILE A 63 1.92 6.80 8.88
C ILE A 63 0.87 5.69 8.70
N ILE A 64 1.22 4.45 9.07
CA ILE A 64 0.30 3.30 9.01
C ILE A 64 -0.91 3.54 9.91
N SER A 65 -0.71 4.04 11.13
CA SER A 65 -1.81 4.32 12.06
C SER A 65 -2.76 5.39 11.54
N ALA A 66 -2.24 6.47 10.95
CA ALA A 66 -3.05 7.53 10.34
C ALA A 66 -3.86 7.00 9.15
N TYR A 67 -3.24 6.15 8.33
CA TYR A 67 -3.92 5.49 7.21
C TYR A 67 -5.01 4.53 7.69
N ALA A 68 -4.74 3.71 8.71
CA ALA A 68 -5.71 2.79 9.30
C ALA A 68 -6.91 3.55 9.90
N VAL A 69 -6.67 4.66 10.60
CA VAL A 69 -7.75 5.52 11.12
C VAL A 69 -8.61 6.07 9.99
N LYS A 70 -7.98 6.54 8.89
CA LYS A 70 -8.71 6.99 7.70
C LYS A 70 -9.56 5.86 7.11
N LEU A 71 -8.97 4.68 6.93
CA LEU A 71 -9.65 3.50 6.37
C LEU A 71 -10.87 3.10 7.22
N ILE A 72 -10.73 3.04 8.54
CA ILE A 72 -11.82 2.74 9.48
C ILE A 72 -12.91 3.82 9.42
N LYS A 73 -12.54 5.09 9.25
CA LYS A 73 -13.49 6.20 9.14
C LYS A 73 -14.27 6.15 7.83
N ASP A 74 -13.63 5.75 6.74
CA ASP A 74 -14.27 5.57 5.44
C ASP A 74 -15.19 4.33 5.44
N TRP A 75 -14.79 3.24 6.11
CA TRP A 75 -15.64 2.07 6.34
C TRP A 75 -16.89 2.38 7.16
N ARG A 76 -16.80 3.24 8.19
CA ARG A 76 -17.96 3.66 9.00
C ARG A 76 -18.92 4.62 8.28
N ARG A 77 -18.52 5.21 7.17
CA ARG A 77 -19.37 6.11 6.35
C ARG A 77 -20.05 5.40 5.18
N LYS A 78 -19.68 4.14 4.91
CA LYS A 78 -20.42 3.21 4.06
C LYS A 78 -21.52 2.54 4.86
#